data_AF-A0A2V6FVI6-F1
#
_entry.id   AF-A0A2V6FVI6-F1
#
_cell.length_a   1.000
_cell.length_b   1.000
_cell.length_c   1.000
_cell.angle_alpha   90.00
_cell.angle_beta   90.00
_cell.angle_gamma   90.00
#
_symmetry.space_group_name_H-M   'P 1'
#
loop_
_entity.id
_entity.type
_entity.pdbx_description
1 polymer ?
#
loop_
_entity_poly.entity_id
_entity_poly.type
_entity_poly.pdbx_seq_one_letter_code
_entity_poly.pdbx_strand_id
1 'polypeptide(L)'
;LREGETDKPTYHLINEQTLKLMKPTAYLINSSRGPVVDEKALAKALKEKVIAGAALDVFEKEPLPPDSPLLNSEIADRCRVFHHFASGARITRLDVDPDKGMAGRCVQGLIDVLEKNYDGDPTKMPYVVNKEAFAP
;
A
#
# COMPACT_ATOMS: atom_id res chain seq x y z
N LEU A 1 2.62 -10.67 16.98
CA LEU A 1 3.93 -10.27 16.44
C LEU A 1 4.75 -11.55 16.31
N ARG A 2 5.30 -11.83 15.14
CA ARG A 2 6.25 -12.93 14.95
C ARG A 2 7.51 -12.64 15.78
N GLU A 3 8.26 -13.68 16.13
CA GLU A 3 9.51 -13.50 16.88
C GLU A 3 10.44 -12.52 16.14
N GLY A 4 10.80 -11.40 16.77
CA GLY A 4 11.64 -10.34 16.19
C GLY A 4 10.93 -9.17 15.49
N GLU A 5 9.59 -9.10 15.48
CA GLU A 5 8.88 -7.94 14.90
C GLU A 5 8.93 -6.69 15.79
N THR A 6 9.04 -5.51 15.15
CA THR A 6 9.01 -4.19 15.79
C THR A 6 7.59 -3.77 16.15
N ASP A 7 7.44 -2.59 16.74
CA ASP A 7 6.16 -1.89 16.92
C ASP A 7 5.44 -1.57 15.58
N LYS A 8 6.08 -1.81 14.43
CA LYS A 8 5.53 -1.65 13.07
C LYS A 8 5.20 -3.02 12.47
N PRO A 9 4.00 -3.57 12.70
CA PRO A 9 3.69 -4.99 12.48
C PRO A 9 3.73 -5.45 11.01
N THR A 10 3.83 -4.53 10.05
CA THR A 10 3.83 -4.86 8.62
C THR A 10 5.09 -4.41 7.89
N TYR A 11 6.04 -3.76 8.55
CA TYR A 11 7.27 -3.32 7.90
C TYR A 11 8.14 -4.53 7.54
N HIS A 12 8.49 -4.68 6.26
CA HIS A 12 9.24 -5.82 5.72
C HIS A 12 8.66 -7.18 6.12
N LEU A 13 7.32 -7.25 6.22
CA LEU A 13 6.59 -8.48 6.45
C LEU A 13 6.94 -9.54 5.41
N ILE A 14 7.22 -9.11 4.17
CA ILE A 14 7.78 -9.92 3.09
C ILE A 14 9.26 -9.56 2.92
N ASN A 15 10.12 -10.39 3.47
CA ASN A 15 11.58 -10.30 3.45
C ASN A 15 12.22 -11.60 2.94
N GLU A 16 13.56 -11.67 2.89
CA GLU A 16 14.31 -12.84 2.38
C GLU A 16 13.89 -14.16 3.04
N GLN A 17 13.66 -14.18 4.36
CA GLN A 17 13.25 -15.40 5.05
C GLN A 17 11.84 -15.83 4.62
N THR A 18 10.87 -14.91 4.62
CA THR A 18 9.49 -15.23 4.23
C THR A 18 9.34 -15.58 2.76
N LEU A 19 10.15 -15.00 1.87
CA LEU A 19 10.19 -15.35 0.45
C LEU A 19 10.69 -16.79 0.25
N LYS A 20 11.67 -17.24 1.04
CA LYS A 20 12.15 -18.64 1.00
C LYS A 20 11.13 -19.67 1.47
N LEU A 21 10.11 -19.24 2.23
CA LEU A 21 9.00 -20.11 2.66
C LEU A 21 7.92 -20.24 1.58
N MET A 22 7.95 -19.42 0.53
CA MET A 22 6.97 -19.47 -0.56
C MET A 22 7.24 -20.66 -1.49
N LYS A 23 6.20 -21.11 -2.20
CA LYS A 23 6.35 -22.13 -3.24
C LYS A 23 7.17 -21.55 -4.41
N PRO A 24 8.03 -22.35 -5.07
CA PRO A 24 8.73 -21.91 -6.29
C PRO A 24 7.81 -21.45 -7.42
N THR A 25 6.56 -21.92 -7.42
CA THR A 25 5.53 -21.57 -8.41
C THR A 25 4.67 -20.37 -8.00
N ALA A 26 4.94 -19.73 -6.86
CA ALA A 26 4.10 -18.65 -6.34
C ALA A 26 4.36 -17.32 -7.06
N TYR A 27 3.31 -16.50 -7.14
CA TYR A 27 3.40 -15.10 -7.53
C TYR A 27 3.09 -14.20 -6.34
N LEU A 28 3.89 -13.15 -6.15
CA LEU A 28 3.64 -12.11 -5.15
C LEU A 28 2.95 -10.91 -5.81
N ILE A 29 1.83 -10.45 -5.26
CA ILE A 29 1.15 -9.24 -5.72
C ILE A 29 1.11 -8.25 -4.55
N ASN A 30 1.61 -7.02 -4.74
CA ASN A 30 1.50 -5.96 -3.75
C ASN A 30 0.89 -4.69 -4.36
N SER A 31 -0.36 -4.40 -3.98
CA SER A 31 -1.06 -3.14 -4.25
C SER A 31 -1.48 -2.44 -2.95
N SER A 32 -0.73 -2.67 -1.86
CA SER A 32 -1.04 -2.17 -0.51
C SER A 32 -0.17 -0.96 -0.14
N ARG A 33 1.00 -1.20 0.45
CA ARG A 33 2.05 -0.22 0.77
C ARG A 33 3.42 -0.80 0.40
N GLY A 34 4.31 0.04 -0.11
CA GLY A 34 5.66 -0.36 -0.52
C GLY A 34 6.47 -1.03 0.58
N PRO A 35 6.63 -0.39 1.76
CA PRO A 35 7.44 -0.93 2.87
C PRO A 35 6.96 -2.26 3.48
N VAL A 36 5.87 -2.85 2.99
CA VAL A 36 5.48 -4.23 3.36
C VAL A 36 6.46 -5.26 2.79
N VAL A 37 7.12 -4.94 1.68
CA VAL A 37 8.05 -5.82 0.98
C VAL A 37 9.45 -5.21 1.02
N ASP A 38 10.45 -5.98 1.43
CA ASP A 38 11.85 -5.65 1.20
C ASP A 38 12.17 -5.83 -0.30
N GLU A 39 12.30 -4.70 -1.00
CA GLU A 39 12.49 -4.69 -2.46
C GLU A 39 13.80 -5.35 -2.90
N LYS A 40 14.87 -5.26 -2.09
CA LYS A 40 16.16 -5.87 -2.40
C LYS A 40 16.07 -7.39 -2.27
N ALA A 41 15.41 -7.86 -1.21
CA ALA A 41 15.16 -9.29 -1.01
C ALA A 41 14.27 -9.86 -2.13
N LEU A 42 13.23 -9.13 -2.54
CA LEU A 42 12.37 -9.55 -3.64
C LEU A 42 13.13 -9.62 -4.97
N ALA A 43 13.90 -8.58 -5.33
CA ALA A 43 14.68 -8.59 -6.57
C ALA A 43 15.67 -9.76 -6.62
N LYS A 44 16.34 -10.05 -5.49
CA LYS A 44 17.21 -11.23 -5.34
C LYS A 44 16.43 -12.53 -5.52
N ALA A 45 15.30 -12.69 -4.82
CA ALA A 45 14.46 -13.89 -4.89
C ALA A 45 13.95 -14.16 -6.33
N LEU A 46 13.60 -13.11 -7.08
CA LEU A 46 13.22 -13.20 -8.49
C LEU A 46 14.40 -13.60 -9.38
N LYS A 47 15.58 -13.00 -9.18
CA LYS A 47 16.80 -13.35 -9.91
C LYS A 47 17.17 -14.82 -9.70
N GLU A 48 17.09 -15.29 -8.45
CA GLU A 48 17.40 -16.67 -8.03
C GLU A 48 16.26 -17.66 -8.29
N LYS A 49 15.11 -17.20 -8.82
CA LYS A 49 13.90 -18.02 -9.08
C LYS A 49 13.37 -18.75 -7.84
N VAL A 50 13.48 -18.12 -6.67
CA VAL A 50 12.88 -18.59 -5.41
C VAL A 50 11.35 -18.59 -5.50
N ILE A 51 10.78 -17.64 -6.25
CA ILE A 51 9.36 -17.57 -6.61
C ILE A 51 9.22 -17.35 -8.13
N ALA A 52 8.02 -17.62 -8.67
CA ALA A 52 7.77 -17.56 -10.11
C ALA A 52 7.70 -16.13 -10.66
N GLY A 53 7.27 -15.17 -9.85
CA GLY A 53 7.19 -13.78 -10.27
C GLY A 53 6.57 -12.85 -9.24
N ALA A 54 6.53 -11.56 -9.57
CA ALA A 54 5.89 -10.54 -8.77
C ALA A 54 5.24 -9.43 -9.60
N ALA A 55 4.18 -8.83 -9.06
CA ALA A 55 3.53 -7.63 -9.58
C ALA A 55 3.37 -6.60 -8.46
N LEU A 56 3.87 -5.38 -8.66
CA LEU A 56 3.90 -4.32 -7.64
C LEU A 56 3.28 -3.04 -8.19
N ASP A 57 2.37 -2.43 -7.44
CA ASP A 57 1.84 -1.08 -7.72
C ASP A 57 2.42 -0.02 -6.77
N VAL A 58 3.12 -0.44 -5.72
CA VAL A 58 3.61 0.44 -4.64
C VAL A 58 5.05 0.11 -4.29
N PHE A 59 5.81 1.12 -3.84
CA PHE A 59 7.25 1.03 -3.60
C PHE A 59 7.67 1.73 -2.30
N GLU A 60 8.81 1.34 -1.72
CA GLU A 60 9.38 1.99 -0.54
C GLU A 60 9.66 3.48 -0.79
N LYS A 61 10.12 3.78 -2.00
CA LYS A 61 10.34 5.14 -2.49
C LYS A 61 9.55 5.36 -3.76
N GLU A 62 8.72 6.39 -3.75
CA GLU A 62 7.86 6.76 -4.86
C GLU A 62 8.15 8.20 -5.33
N PRO A 63 8.22 8.47 -6.65
CA PRO A 63 8.15 7.51 -7.76
C PRO A 63 9.31 6.50 -7.75
N LEU A 64 9.09 5.34 -8.38
CA LEU A 64 10.10 4.27 -8.45
C LEU A 64 11.40 4.81 -9.07
N PRO A 65 12.54 4.77 -8.36
CA PRO A 65 13.79 5.28 -8.89
C PRO A 65 14.24 4.49 -10.14
N PRO A 66 14.84 5.15 -11.15
CA PRO A 66 15.34 4.48 -12.36
C PRO A 66 16.41 3.42 -12.10
N ASP A 67 17.14 3.54 -10.99
CA ASP A 67 18.18 2.61 -10.52
C ASP A 67 17.62 1.52 -9.58
N SER A 68 16.30 1.42 -9.44
CA SER A 68 15.68 0.39 -8.59
C SER A 68 16.04 -1.02 -9.06
N PRO A 69 16.38 -1.95 -8.14
CA PRO A 69 16.66 -3.33 -8.49
C PRO A 69 15.43 -4.05 -9.09
N LEU A 70 14.22 -3.53 -8.87
CA LEU A 70 12.97 -4.06 -9.43
C LEU A 70 12.84 -3.80 -10.94
N LEU A 71 13.64 -2.87 -11.50
CA LEU A 71 13.71 -2.54 -12.93
C LEU A 71 14.84 -3.28 -13.67
N ASN A 72 15.56 -4.19 -12.99
CA ASN A 72 16.66 -4.91 -13.60
C ASN A 72 16.17 -5.81 -14.76
N SER A 73 16.86 -5.75 -15.91
CA SER A 73 16.50 -6.51 -17.11
C SER A 73 16.52 -8.03 -16.93
N GLU A 74 17.33 -8.56 -15.99
CA GLU A 74 17.40 -10.00 -15.70
C GLU A 74 16.12 -10.60 -15.10
N ILE A 75 15.27 -9.74 -14.50
CA ILE A 75 13.98 -10.11 -13.92
C ILE A 75 12.80 -9.52 -14.69
N ALA A 76 13.04 -8.91 -15.85
CA ALA A 76 12.00 -8.25 -16.64
C ALA A 76 10.94 -9.23 -17.20
N ASP A 77 11.22 -10.52 -17.25
CA ASP A 77 10.25 -11.57 -17.62
C ASP A 77 9.29 -11.93 -16.47
N ARG A 78 9.67 -11.64 -15.21
CA ARG A 78 8.98 -12.13 -14.00
C ARG A 78 8.59 -11.03 -13.00
N CYS A 79 9.03 -9.79 -13.21
CA CYS A 79 8.63 -8.64 -12.42
C CYS A 79 7.76 -7.71 -13.26
N ARG A 80 6.61 -7.28 -12.73
CA ARG A 80 5.77 -6.22 -13.31
C ARG A 80 5.63 -5.11 -12.30
N VAL A 81 5.90 -3.88 -12.73
CA VAL A 81 5.78 -2.69 -11.90
C VAL A 81 4.72 -1.76 -12.49
N PHE A 82 3.96 -1.12 -11.61
CA PHE A 82 2.85 -0.23 -11.90
C PHE A 82 3.00 1.06 -11.08
N HIS A 83 2.35 2.15 -11.50
CA HIS A 83 2.64 3.51 -11.03
C HIS A 83 1.69 4.01 -9.92
N HIS A 84 1.46 3.21 -8.87
CA HIS A 84 0.57 3.53 -7.76
C HIS A 84 -0.82 3.99 -8.21
N PHE A 85 -1.43 3.25 -9.13
CA PHE A 85 -2.70 3.61 -9.75
C PHE A 85 -3.83 2.62 -9.48
N ALA A 86 -3.65 1.63 -8.59
CA ALA A 86 -4.68 0.63 -8.28
C ALA A 86 -6.03 1.25 -7.84
N SER A 87 -6.01 2.43 -7.20
CA SER A 87 -7.22 3.18 -6.81
C SER A 87 -7.71 4.20 -7.86
N GLY A 88 -7.08 4.26 -9.03
CA GLY A 88 -7.25 5.27 -10.09
C GLY A 88 -8.44 5.09 -11.04
N ALA A 89 -9.58 4.58 -10.59
CA ALA A 89 -10.77 4.44 -11.44
C ALA A 89 -11.53 5.76 -11.62
N ARG A 90 -12.31 5.91 -12.71
CA ARG A 90 -13.15 7.10 -12.93
C ARG A 90 -14.11 7.35 -11.76
N ILE A 91 -14.76 6.31 -11.24
CA ILE A 91 -15.70 6.42 -10.12
C ILE A 91 -15.01 6.94 -8.85
N THR A 92 -13.82 6.43 -8.52
CA THR A 92 -13.11 6.83 -7.30
C THR A 92 -12.51 8.23 -7.40
N ARG A 93 -12.22 8.72 -8.62
CA ARG A 93 -11.58 10.03 -8.86
C ARG A 93 -12.54 11.15 -9.23
N LEU A 94 -13.62 10.85 -9.93
CA LEU A 94 -14.50 11.86 -10.57
C LEU A 94 -15.91 11.89 -10.00
N ASP A 95 -16.36 10.86 -9.27
CA ASP A 95 -17.68 10.90 -8.64
C ASP A 95 -17.68 11.93 -7.50
N VAL A 96 -18.73 12.75 -7.45
CA VAL A 96 -18.91 13.78 -6.43
C VAL A 96 -19.63 13.22 -5.20
N ASP A 97 -20.29 12.07 -5.33
CA ASP A 97 -20.92 11.36 -4.23
C ASP A 97 -19.85 10.92 -3.22
N PRO A 98 -19.89 11.39 -1.95
CA PRO A 98 -18.88 11.07 -0.95
C PRO A 98 -18.86 9.60 -0.53
N ASP A 99 -19.90 8.82 -0.86
CA ASP A 99 -19.93 7.38 -0.65
C ASP A 99 -19.27 6.59 -1.81
N LYS A 100 -18.88 7.27 -2.90
CA LYS A 100 -18.24 6.66 -4.08
C LYS A 100 -16.87 7.26 -4.40
N GLY A 101 -16.78 8.59 -4.43
CA GLY A 101 -15.60 9.34 -4.84
C GLY A 101 -14.74 9.79 -3.67
N MET A 102 -13.41 9.65 -3.81
CA MET A 102 -12.46 10.05 -2.77
C MET A 102 -12.41 11.56 -2.58
N ALA A 103 -12.51 12.34 -3.67
CA ALA A 103 -12.54 13.80 -3.59
C ALA A 103 -13.82 14.29 -2.89
N GLY A 104 -14.98 13.72 -3.25
CA GLY A 104 -16.25 13.97 -2.58
C GLY A 104 -16.18 13.68 -1.08
N ARG A 105 -15.66 12.50 -0.69
CA ARG A 105 -15.46 12.15 0.72
C ARG A 105 -14.58 13.15 1.46
N CYS A 106 -13.47 13.57 0.86
CA CYS A 106 -12.54 14.52 1.46
C CYS A 106 -13.22 15.88 1.73
N VAL A 107 -13.92 16.41 0.72
CA VAL A 107 -14.68 17.67 0.84
C VAL A 107 -15.78 17.54 1.88
N GLN A 108 -16.54 16.43 1.87
CA GLN A 108 -17.60 16.19 2.85
C GLN A 108 -17.06 16.12 4.27
N GLY A 109 -15.88 15.51 4.49
CA GLY A 109 -15.25 15.49 5.80
C GLY A 109 -14.91 16.88 6.33
N LEU A 110 -14.46 17.80 5.46
CA LEU A 110 -14.23 19.19 5.85
C LEU A 110 -15.54 19.92 6.19
N ILE A 111 -16.59 19.73 5.38
CA ILE A 111 -17.92 20.30 5.63
C ILE A 111 -18.45 19.78 6.97
N ASP A 112 -18.33 18.48 7.24
CA ASP A 112 -18.84 17.87 8.47
C ASP A 112 -18.18 18.49 9.72
N VAL A 113 -16.89 18.84 9.65
CA VAL A 113 -16.18 19.55 10.71
C VAL A 113 -16.61 21.01 10.83
N LEU A 114 -16.66 21.75 9.72
CA LEU A 114 -16.94 23.20 9.72
C LEU A 114 -18.39 23.52 10.12
N GLU A 115 -19.35 22.74 9.62
CA GLU A 115 -20.79 22.91 9.88
C GLU A 115 -21.23 22.22 11.18
N LYS A 116 -20.30 21.60 11.92
CA LYS A 116 -20.57 20.87 13.16
C LYS A 116 -21.62 19.76 12.97
N ASN A 117 -21.55 19.04 11.85
CA ASN A 117 -22.28 17.79 11.73
C ASN A 117 -21.81 16.80 12.81
N TYR A 118 -22.59 15.76 13.08
CA TYR A 118 -22.33 14.81 14.18
C TYR A 118 -22.21 15.50 15.55
N ASP A 119 -23.12 16.46 15.82
CA ASP A 119 -23.13 17.27 17.04
C ASP A 119 -21.83 18.06 17.30
N GLY A 120 -21.04 18.32 16.24
CA GLY A 120 -19.74 18.98 16.34
C GLY A 120 -18.65 18.13 16.99
N ASP A 121 -18.82 16.81 17.03
CA ASP A 121 -17.88 15.87 17.65
C ASP A 121 -17.23 14.96 16.59
N PRO A 122 -15.95 15.22 16.22
CA PRO A 122 -15.21 14.39 15.26
C PRO A 122 -15.09 12.92 15.66
N THR A 123 -15.21 12.58 16.95
CA THR A 123 -15.14 11.17 17.39
C THR A 123 -16.36 10.35 16.94
N LYS A 124 -17.47 11.02 16.61
CA LYS A 124 -18.68 10.40 16.06
C LYS A 124 -18.61 10.18 14.54
N MET A 125 -17.67 10.82 13.84
CA MET A 125 -17.50 10.66 12.41
C MET A 125 -16.92 9.26 12.08
N PRO A 126 -17.52 8.49 11.16
CA PRO A 126 -17.13 7.10 10.91
C PRO A 126 -15.76 6.95 10.21
N TYR A 127 -15.26 8.00 9.57
CA TYR A 127 -14.02 8.00 8.79
C TYR A 127 -12.83 8.64 9.54
N VAL A 128 -13.02 9.10 10.78
CA VAL A 128 -11.92 9.56 11.63
C VAL A 128 -11.21 8.35 12.22
N VAL A 129 -9.93 8.21 11.90
CA VAL A 129 -9.11 7.03 12.23
C VAL A 129 -8.29 7.18 13.50
N ASN A 130 -8.16 8.40 14.03
CA ASN A 130 -7.38 8.77 15.21
C ASN A 130 -8.24 9.57 16.20
N LYS A 131 -9.34 8.97 16.66
CA LYS A 131 -10.35 9.63 17.51
C LYS A 131 -9.77 10.17 18.82
N GLU A 132 -8.71 9.54 19.33
CA GLU A 132 -7.94 9.96 20.48
C GLU A 132 -7.33 11.37 20.36
N ALA A 133 -7.10 11.87 19.14
CA ALA A 133 -6.62 13.23 18.92
C ALA A 133 -7.66 14.31 19.23
N PHE A 134 -8.93 13.91 19.40
CA PHE A 134 -10.07 14.77 19.69
C PHE A 134 -10.68 14.49 21.07
N ALA A 135 -10.11 13.53 21.82
CA ALA A 135 -10.48 13.31 23.21
C ALA A 135 -9.95 14.47 24.09
N PRO A 136 -10.69 14.86 25.14
CA PRO A 136 -10.33 15.98 26.02
C PRO A 136 -9.05 15.74 26.84
#